data_AF-A0A960EQ24-F1
#
_entry.id   AF-A0A960EQ24-F1
#
_cell.length_a   1.000
_cell.length_b   1.000
_cell.length_c   1.000
_cell.angle_alpha   90.00
_cell.angle_beta   90.00
_cell.angle_gamma   90.00
#
_symmetry.space_group_name_H-M   'P 1'
#
loop_
_entity.id
_entity.type
_entity.pdbx_description
1 polymer ?
#
loop_
_entity_poly.entity_id
_entity_poly.type
_entity_poly.pdbx_seq_one_letter_code
_entity_poly.pdbx_strand_id
1 'polypeptide(L)' 'FERKDEKLARERRAKDICRTCPSKKPCLEYAISIKEPHGIWGGLNEAERRNMLAEVG' A
#
# COMPACT_ATOMS: atom_id res chain seq x y z
N PHE A 1 -6.18 15.21 15.15
CA PHE A 1 -5.05 14.39 14.71
C PHE A 1 -5.37 12.93 14.98
N GLU A 2 -5.16 12.04 14.02
CA GLU A 2 -5.32 10.59 14.24
C GLU A 2 -4.16 10.07 15.09
N ARG A 3 -4.43 9.17 16.04
CA ARG A 3 -3.36 8.57 16.84
C ARG A 3 -2.61 7.49 16.05
N LYS A 4 -1.36 7.21 16.44
CA LYS A 4 -0.50 6.23 15.74
C LYS A 4 -1.12 4.83 15.71
N ASP A 5 -1.71 4.38 16.81
CA ASP A 5 -2.41 3.11 16.94
C ASP A 5 -3.60 3.00 15.97
N GLU A 6 -4.39 4.07 15.85
CA GLU A 6 -5.54 4.15 14.97
C GLU A 6 -5.12 4.06 13.50
N LYS A 7 -4.06 4.78 13.13
CA LYS A 7 -3.47 4.72 11.78
C LYS A 7 -3.02 3.31 11.43
N LEU A 8 -2.25 2.67 12.32
CA LEU A 8 -1.74 1.31 12.10
C LEU A 8 -2.88 0.29 11.98
N ALA A 9 -3.92 0.41 12.81
CA ALA A 9 -5.09 -0.45 12.72
C ALA A 9 -5.83 -0.28 11.39
N ARG A 10 -5.96 0.96 10.90
CA ARG A 10 -6.59 1.27 9.60
C ARG A 10 -5.78 0.73 8.42
N GLU A 11 -4.46 0.92 8.43
CA GLU A 11 -3.57 0.35 7.40
C GLU A 11 -3.62 -1.18 7.39
N ARG A 12 -3.61 -1.83 8.57
CA ARG A 12 -3.73 -3.28 8.69
C ARG A 12 -5.02 -3.78 8.06
N ARG A 13 -6.18 -3.18 8.39
CA ARG A 13 -7.47 -3.57 7.79
C ARG A 13 -7.47 -3.45 6.27
N ALA A 14 -6.91 -2.38 5.72
CA ALA A 14 -6.83 -2.21 4.28
C ALA A 14 -5.90 -3.25 3.62
N LYS A 15 -4.76 -3.56 4.24
CA LYS A 15 -3.85 -4.63 3.79
C LYS A 15 -4.52 -6.00 3.83
N ASP A 16 -5.34 -6.27 4.83
CA ASP A 16 -6.10 -7.53 4.96
C ASP A 16 -7.05 -7.74 3.79
N ILE A 17 -7.76 -6.69 3.37
CA ILE A 17 -8.61 -6.71 2.18
C ILE A 17 -7.77 -6.96 0.92
N CYS A 18 -6.61 -6.30 0.78
CA CYS A 18 -5.74 -6.52 -0.38
C CYS A 18 -5.25 -7.97 -0.48
N ARG A 19 -5.11 -8.72 0.62
CA ARG A 19 -4.64 -10.12 0.60
C ARG A 19 -5.57 -11.07 -0.14
N THR A 20 -6.87 -10.78 -0.15
CA THR A 20 -7.88 -11.59 -0.86
C THR A 20 -8.34 -10.96 -2.16
N CYS A 21 -7.79 -9.80 -2.54
CA CYS A 21 -8.21 -9.07 -3.74
C CYS A 21 -7.62 -9.71 -5.01
N PRO A 22 -8.44 -10.11 -6.00
CA PRO A 22 -7.96 -10.71 -7.25
C PRO A 22 -7.11 -9.72 -8.08
N SER A 23 -7.37 -8.42 -7.92
CA SER A 23 -6.66 -7.35 -8.62
C SER A 23 -5.43 -6.83 -7.85
N LYS A 24 -4.94 -7.54 -6.82
CA LYS A 24 -3.82 -7.08 -5.98
C LYS A 24 -2.60 -6.66 -6.81
N LYS A 25 -2.19 -7.51 -7.76
CA LYS A 25 -1.04 -7.26 -8.64
C LYS A 25 -1.27 -6.06 -9.59
N PRO A 26 -2.31 -6.02 -10.45
CA PRO A 26 -2.54 -4.88 -11.33
C PRO A 26 -2.81 -3.57 -10.57
N CYS A 27 -3.40 -3.62 -9.38
CA CYS A 27 -3.54 -2.45 -8.50
C CYS A 27 -2.18 -1.88 -8.06
N LEU A 28 -1.24 -2.74 -7.68
CA LEU A 28 0.12 -2.30 -7.31
C LEU A 28 0.86 -1.71 -8.50
N GLU A 29 0.82 -2.40 -9.64
CA GLU A 29 1.49 -1.96 -10.87
C GLU A 29 0.99 -0.60 -11.32
N TYR A 30 -0.33 -0.40 -11.29
CA TYR A 30 -0.93 0.88 -11.61
C TYR A 30 -0.47 1.99 -10.66
N ALA A 31 -0.53 1.76 -9.34
CA ALA A 31 -0.10 2.73 -8.33
C ALA A 31 1.37 3.15 -8.51
N ILE A 32 2.24 2.21 -8.88
CA ILE A 32 3.64 2.49 -9.18
C ILE A 32 3.76 3.32 -10.46
N SER A 33 3.04 2.96 -11.54
CA SER A 33 3.12 3.65 -12.83
C SER A 33 2.74 5.13 -12.73
N ILE A 34 1.75 5.46 -11.90
CA ILE A 34 1.28 6.84 -11.71
C ILE A 34 1.97 7.57 -10.55
N LYS A 35 2.91 6.90 -9.86
CA LYS A 35 3.58 7.42 -8.65
C LYS A 35 2.58 7.90 -7.59
N GLU A 36 1.54 7.11 -7.33
CA GLU A 36 0.48 7.46 -6.39
C GLU A 36 1.07 7.75 -5.00
N PRO A 37 0.91 8.98 -4.46
CA PRO A 37 1.59 9.39 -3.24
C PRO A 37 0.99 8.82 -1.96
N HIS A 38 -0.26 8.34 -1.95
CA HIS A 38 -0.95 8.04 -0.70
C HIS A 38 -1.66 6.67 -0.69
N GLY A 39 -2.15 6.28 0.49
CA GLY A 39 -3.02 5.12 0.68
C GLY A 39 -2.36 3.74 0.55
N ILE A 40 -3.19 2.70 0.72
CA ILE A 40 -2.81 1.30 0.51
C ILE A 40 -3.16 0.89 -0.92
N TRP A 41 -2.17 0.46 -1.68
CA TRP A 41 -2.34 -0.04 -3.05
C TRP A 41 -1.64 -1.38 -3.18
N GLY A 42 -2.35 -2.39 -3.70
CA GLY A 42 -1.82 -3.75 -3.82
C GLY A 42 -1.30 -4.37 -2.51
N GLY A 43 -1.77 -3.88 -1.36
CA GLY A 43 -1.33 -4.32 -0.03
C GLY A 43 -0.10 -3.59 0.53
N LEU A 44 0.37 -2.52 -0.11
CA LEU A 44 1.49 -1.72 0.35
C LEU A 44 1.06 -0.28 0.64
N ASN A 45 1.52 0.28 1.76
CA ASN A 45 1.45 1.70 2.03
C ASN A 45 2.51 2.47 1.22
N GLU A 46 2.45 3.80 1.26
CA GLU A 46 3.40 4.69 0.57
C GLU A 46 4.86 4.36 0.89
N ALA A 47 5.20 4.20 2.18
CA ALA A 47 6.57 3.93 2.61
C ALA A 47 7.07 2.57 2.12
N GLU A 48 6.23 1.54 2.20
CA GLU A 48 6.52 0.21 1.70
C GLU A 48 6.69 0.20 0.18
N ARG A 49 5.87 0.93 -0.57
CA ARG A 49 6.04 1.08 -2.03
C ARG A 49 7.37 1.74 -2.36
N ARG A 50 7.76 2.80 -1.64
CA ARG A 50 9.06 3.45 -1.84
C ARG A 50 10.22 2.51 -1.55
N ASN A 51 10.16 1.75 -0.44
CA ASN A 51 11.21 0.81 -0.09
C ASN A 51 11.33 -0.31 -1.14
N MET A 52 10.21 -0.87 -1.60
CA MET A 52 10.20 -1.88 -2.67
C MET A 52 10.87 -1.39 -3.96
N LEU A 53 10.63 -0.14 -4.35
CA LEU A 53 11.27 0.44 -5.54
C LEU A 53 12.76 0.72 -5.33
N ALA A 54 13.18 1.03 -4.10
CA ALA A 54 14.59 1.24 -3.76
C ALA A 54 15.39 -0.08 -3.71
N GLU A 55 14.73 -1.21 -3.39
CA GLU A 55 15.36 -2.54 -3.38
C GLU A 55 15.50 -3.16 -4.78
N VAL A 56 14.76 -2.64 -5.78
CA VAL A 56 14.75 -3.15 -7.16
C VAL A 56 15.71 -2.36 -8.09
N GLY A 57 16.30 -1.27 -7.60
CA GLY A 57 17.33 -0.48 -8.30
C GLY A 57 18.73 -0.82 -7.83
#